data_AF-A0A073J169-F1
#
_entry.id   AF-A0A073J169-F1
#
_cell.length_a   1.000
_cell.length_b   1.000
_cell.length_c   1.000
_cell.angle_alpha   90.00
_cell.angle_beta   90.00
_cell.angle_gamma   90.00
#
_symmetry.space_group_name_H-M   'P 1'
#
loop_
_entity.id
_entity.type
_entity.pdbx_description
1 polymer ?
#
loop_
_entity_poly.entity_id
_entity_poly.type
_entity_poly.pdbx_seq_one_letter_code
_entity_poly.pdbx_strand_id
1 'polypeptide(L)'
;MVCGICPLWASTAHADGEFLQLDLSESTSTGTLSIARGPLTYGASAVSYEGGSTYGLSATYQLPVAQQFVTLRFGPALGYVNEDGADGSFEAGVKLVAERYIPTDFGNVFLLADLNSIENSWFVLAQLGLSRPGVSFELSHGESETYSETSLAIAKRFGDSPTSLRAGYRFDAKEVFVGLSVNTF
;
A
#
# COMPACT_ATOMS: atom_id res chain seq x y z
N MET A 1 21.71 2.80 49.87
CA MET A 1 21.98 2.88 48.42
C MET A 1 20.67 2.55 47.72
N VAL A 2 19.91 3.56 47.31
CA VAL A 2 18.57 3.38 46.72
C VAL A 2 18.74 3.29 45.21
N CYS A 3 18.40 2.14 44.63
CA CYS A 3 18.43 1.92 43.19
C CYS A 3 17.10 2.42 42.61
N GLY A 4 17.14 3.58 41.95
CA GLY A 4 15.99 4.16 41.28
C GLY A 4 15.61 3.36 40.04
N ILE A 5 14.36 2.91 39.99
CA ILE A 5 13.75 2.35 38.78
C ILE A 5 13.44 3.54 37.86
N CYS A 6 14.21 3.68 36.79
CA CYS A 6 13.90 4.62 35.72
C CYS A 6 12.85 3.95 34.82
N PRO A 7 11.60 4.44 34.74
CA PRO A 7 10.68 3.93 33.74
C PRO A 7 11.26 4.29 32.37
N LEU A 8 11.60 3.27 31.59
CA LEU A 8 11.88 3.40 30.17
C LEU A 8 10.57 3.82 29.50
N TRP A 9 10.40 5.12 29.29
CA TRP A 9 9.40 5.62 28.36
C TRP A 9 9.90 5.23 26.98
N ALA A 10 9.46 4.06 26.52
CA ALA A 10 9.61 3.67 25.12
C ALA A 10 8.85 4.72 24.31
N SER A 11 9.58 5.66 23.71
CA SER A 11 9.02 6.52 22.68
C SER A 11 8.48 5.59 21.61
N THR A 12 7.17 5.58 21.38
CA THR A 12 6.60 5.02 20.17
C THR A 12 7.25 5.76 19.01
N ALA A 13 8.22 5.10 18.36
CA ALA A 13 8.81 5.60 17.13
C ALA A 13 7.69 5.58 16.10
N HIS A 14 7.04 6.72 15.92
CA HIS A 14 6.10 6.92 14.84
C HIS A 14 6.94 7.00 13.57
N ALA A 15 6.79 6.00 12.70
CA ALA A 15 7.38 6.03 11.37
C ALA A 15 6.54 6.99 10.51
N ASP A 16 6.80 8.29 10.66
CA ASP A 16 6.32 9.28 9.71
C ASP A 16 6.99 9.00 8.37
N GLY A 17 6.20 8.88 7.32
CA GLY A 17 6.70 8.45 6.03
C GLY A 17 5.71 8.73 4.92
N GLU A 18 6.22 8.67 3.71
CA GLU A 18 5.48 8.87 2.48
C GLU A 18 5.79 7.73 1.52
N PHE A 19 4.74 7.25 0.87
CA PHE A 19 4.83 6.29 -0.21
C PHE A 19 4.01 6.80 -1.38
N LEU A 20 4.65 6.89 -2.54
CA LEU A 20 4.00 7.18 -3.81
C LEU A 20 4.39 6.06 -4.78
N GLN A 21 3.43 5.54 -5.53
CA GLN A 21 3.65 4.60 -6.62
C GLN A 21 2.81 5.01 -7.82
N LEU A 22 3.41 4.94 -9.00
CA LEU A 22 2.76 5.12 -10.29
C LEU A 22 3.20 3.98 -11.21
N ASP A 23 2.27 3.18 -11.71
CA ASP A 23 2.54 2.14 -12.69
C ASP A 23 1.68 2.36 -13.95
N LEU A 24 2.27 2.14 -15.11
CA LEU A 24 1.68 2.34 -16.43
C LEU A 24 1.84 1.06 -17.26
N SER A 25 0.75 0.62 -17.86
CA SER A 25 0.67 -0.46 -18.86
C SER A 25 -0.10 0.04 -20.09
N GLU A 26 -0.42 -0.84 -21.04
CA GLU A 26 -1.05 -0.44 -22.30
C GLU A 26 -2.49 0.03 -22.08
N SER A 27 -3.27 -0.74 -21.31
CA SER A 27 -4.68 -0.44 -21.01
C SER A 27 -4.88 0.15 -19.61
N THR A 28 -3.96 -0.09 -18.69
CA THR A 28 -4.17 0.21 -17.27
C THR A 28 -3.10 1.16 -16.71
N SER A 29 -3.52 2.13 -15.90
CA SER A 29 -2.64 2.96 -15.09
C SER A 29 -3.09 2.96 -13.63
N THR A 30 -2.13 2.89 -12.71
CA THR A 30 -2.39 2.86 -11.27
C THR A 30 -1.53 3.89 -10.55
N GLY A 31 -2.14 4.62 -9.62
CA GLY A 31 -1.48 5.52 -8.69
C GLY A 31 -1.86 5.18 -7.26
N THR A 32 -0.89 5.20 -6.35
CA THR A 32 -1.12 5.02 -4.91
C THR A 32 -0.26 5.99 -4.13
N LEU A 33 -0.86 6.68 -3.18
CA LEU A 33 -0.22 7.59 -2.25
C LEU A 33 -0.60 7.17 -0.82
N SER A 34 0.38 7.14 0.08
CA SER A 34 0.17 6.93 1.50
C SER A 34 1.07 7.88 2.28
N ILE A 35 0.50 8.60 3.24
CA ILE A 35 1.19 9.57 4.08
C ILE A 35 0.87 9.23 5.53
N ALA A 36 1.88 8.75 6.27
CA ALA A 36 1.76 8.48 7.70
C ALA A 36 2.30 9.66 8.52
N ARG A 37 1.52 10.07 9.53
CA ARG A 37 1.88 11.10 10.51
C ARG A 37 1.40 10.65 11.88
N GLY A 38 2.30 10.22 12.75
CA GLY A 38 1.96 9.68 14.05
C GLY A 38 1.11 8.40 13.92
N PRO A 39 -0.04 8.31 14.60
CA PRO A 39 -0.96 7.19 14.45
C PRO A 39 -1.91 7.32 13.25
N LEU A 40 -1.88 8.44 12.50
CA LEU A 40 -2.77 8.68 11.37
C LEU A 40 -2.08 8.34 10.05
N THR A 41 -2.84 7.78 9.11
CA THR A 41 -2.38 7.54 7.75
C THR A 41 -3.44 7.96 6.76
N TYR A 42 -3.06 8.84 5.83
CA TYR A 42 -3.90 9.32 4.75
C TYR A 42 -3.51 8.58 3.48
N GLY A 43 -4.49 7.97 2.81
CA GLY A 43 -4.28 7.22 1.58
C GLY A 43 -5.06 7.82 0.42
N ALA A 44 -4.47 7.79 -0.77
CA ALA A 44 -5.17 8.04 -2.01
C ALA A 44 -4.80 6.96 -3.04
N SER A 45 -5.77 6.52 -3.83
CA SER A 45 -5.58 5.58 -4.92
C SER A 45 -6.31 6.06 -6.17
N ALA A 46 -5.75 5.77 -7.33
CA ALA A 46 -6.37 6.01 -8.62
C ALA A 46 -6.04 4.83 -9.52
N VAL A 47 -7.04 4.25 -10.17
CA VAL A 47 -6.88 3.19 -11.17
C VAL A 47 -7.69 3.59 -12.38
N SER A 48 -7.09 3.58 -13.56
CA SER A 48 -7.80 3.75 -14.83
C SER A 48 -7.50 2.54 -15.68
N TYR A 49 -8.53 1.98 -16.31
CA TYR A 49 -8.49 0.77 -17.12
C TYR A 49 -9.46 0.89 -18.30
N GLU A 50 -9.48 -0.09 -19.21
CA GLU A 50 -10.23 -0.05 -20.48
C GLU A 50 -11.77 0.10 -20.35
N GLY A 51 -12.32 -0.04 -19.14
CA GLY A 51 -13.76 0.07 -18.88
C GLY A 51 -14.15 1.17 -17.89
N GLY A 52 -13.19 1.96 -17.39
CA GLY A 52 -13.49 2.98 -16.40
C GLY A 52 -12.30 3.43 -15.56
N SER A 53 -12.64 4.11 -14.47
CA SER A 53 -11.68 4.60 -13.49
C SER A 53 -12.26 4.58 -12.08
N THR A 54 -11.42 4.23 -11.11
CA THR A 54 -11.75 4.20 -9.71
C THR A 54 -10.76 5.06 -8.93
N TYR A 55 -11.29 5.92 -8.08
CA TYR A 55 -10.52 6.80 -7.20
C TYR A 55 -10.91 6.54 -5.75
N GLY A 56 -9.92 6.50 -4.87
CA GLY A 56 -10.12 6.28 -3.45
C GLY A 56 -9.38 7.31 -2.61
N LEU A 57 -10.00 7.76 -1.53
CA LEU A 57 -9.38 8.52 -0.45
C LEU A 57 -9.68 7.84 0.88
N SER A 58 -8.73 7.88 1.81
CA SER A 58 -8.93 7.30 3.14
C SER A 58 -8.14 8.06 4.21
N ALA A 59 -8.66 8.01 5.43
CA ALA A 59 -7.97 8.45 6.62
C ALA A 59 -8.11 7.35 7.67
N THR A 60 -7.00 6.72 8.06
CA THR A 60 -7.00 5.57 8.97
C THR A 60 -6.19 5.88 10.22
N TYR A 61 -6.62 5.31 11.35
CA TYR A 61 -5.95 5.42 12.63
C TYR A 61 -5.37 4.07 13.04
N GLN A 62 -4.12 4.06 13.47
CA GLN A 62 -3.43 2.88 13.98
C GLN A 62 -4.03 2.45 15.32
N LEU A 63 -4.63 1.27 15.33
CA LEU A 63 -5.23 0.70 16.52
C LEU A 63 -4.12 0.26 17.49
N PRO A 64 -4.24 0.56 18.80
CA PRO A 64 -3.23 0.20 19.79
C PRO A 64 -3.31 -1.27 20.22
N VAL A 65 -3.56 -2.19 19.28
CA VAL A 65 -3.75 -3.62 19.51
C VAL A 65 -2.86 -4.43 18.58
N ALA A 66 -2.44 -5.63 19.01
CA ALA A 66 -1.67 -6.58 18.22
C ALA A 66 -0.35 -6.04 17.61
N GLN A 67 0.14 -4.86 18.02
CA GLN A 67 1.30 -4.15 17.44
C GLN A 67 2.59 -4.99 17.39
N GLN A 68 2.74 -5.94 18.32
CA GLN A 68 3.87 -6.88 18.34
C GLN A 68 3.87 -7.86 17.15
N PHE A 69 2.71 -8.13 16.55
CA PHE A 69 2.51 -9.07 15.44
C PHE A 69 2.14 -8.38 14.13
N VAL A 70 1.32 -7.33 14.18
CA VAL A 70 0.76 -6.65 13.02
C VAL A 70 0.36 -5.22 13.39
N THR A 71 0.55 -4.29 12.45
CA THR A 71 -0.01 -2.94 12.56
C THR A 71 -1.40 -2.96 11.95
N LEU A 72 -2.42 -2.70 12.76
CA LEU A 72 -3.80 -2.57 12.28
C LEU A 72 -4.17 -1.09 12.19
N ARG A 73 -4.78 -0.68 11.08
CA ARG A 73 -5.32 0.66 10.88
C ARG A 73 -6.76 0.59 10.45
N PHE A 74 -7.61 1.44 11.02
CA PHE A 74 -9.02 1.49 10.68
C PHE A 74 -9.49 2.94 10.51
N GLY A 75 -10.38 3.20 9.56
CA GLY A 75 -10.99 4.52 9.43
C GLY A 75 -11.87 4.70 8.20
N PRO A 76 -12.41 5.91 8.00
CA PRO A 76 -13.27 6.20 6.86
C PRO A 76 -12.53 6.15 5.52
N ALA A 77 -13.29 5.81 4.49
CA ALA A 77 -12.89 5.88 3.09
C ALA A 77 -13.97 6.56 2.25
N LEU A 78 -13.56 7.21 1.17
CA LEU A 78 -14.41 7.76 0.12
C LEU A 78 -13.94 7.20 -1.22
N GLY A 79 -14.88 6.82 -2.06
CA GLY A 79 -14.65 6.25 -3.37
C GLY A 79 -15.42 7.01 -4.43
N TYR A 80 -14.84 7.09 -5.61
CA TYR A 80 -15.52 7.51 -6.82
C TYR A 80 -15.25 6.50 -7.91
N VAL A 81 -16.30 5.89 -8.43
CA VAL A 81 -16.23 4.88 -9.49
C VAL A 81 -16.89 5.49 -10.71
N ASN A 82 -16.20 5.44 -11.84
CA ASN A 82 -16.72 5.90 -13.12
C ASN A 82 -16.53 4.80 -14.14
N GLU A 83 -17.63 4.16 -14.55
CA GLU A 83 -17.64 3.10 -15.55
C GLU A 83 -18.18 3.65 -16.88
N ASP A 84 -17.63 3.16 -17.98
CA ASP A 84 -18.06 3.59 -19.30
C ASP A 84 -19.54 3.20 -19.56
N GLY A 85 -20.38 4.21 -19.81
CA GLY A 85 -21.80 4.03 -20.07
C GLY A 85 -22.69 4.06 -18.82
N ALA A 86 -22.14 4.32 -17.64
CA ALA A 86 -22.88 4.59 -16.41
C ALA A 86 -22.59 6.01 -15.88
N ASP A 87 -23.48 6.52 -15.02
CA ASP A 87 -23.19 7.74 -14.27
C ASP A 87 -22.22 7.41 -13.14
N GLY A 88 -21.13 8.16 -13.03
CA GLY A 88 -20.15 7.93 -11.96
C GLY A 88 -20.77 8.07 -10.57
N SER A 89 -20.39 7.17 -9.67
CA SER A 89 -20.98 7.04 -8.34
C SER A 89 -19.97 7.42 -7.26
N PHE A 90 -20.46 8.12 -6.23
CA PHE A 90 -19.70 8.38 -5.01
C PHE A 90 -20.15 7.42 -3.92
N GLU A 91 -19.19 6.80 -3.25
CA GLU A 91 -19.44 5.91 -2.13
C GLU A 91 -18.61 6.32 -0.91
N ALA A 92 -19.20 6.19 0.27
CA ALA A 92 -18.50 6.37 1.54
C ALA A 92 -18.51 5.05 2.30
N GLY A 93 -17.38 4.71 2.90
CA GLY A 93 -17.21 3.44 3.55
C GLY A 93 -16.17 3.46 4.66
N VAL A 94 -15.75 2.27 5.05
CA VAL A 94 -14.71 2.05 6.04
C VAL A 94 -13.62 1.17 5.46
N LYS A 95 -12.40 1.39 5.93
CA LYS A 95 -11.20 0.69 5.51
C LYS A 95 -10.49 0.10 6.72
N LEU A 96 -10.06 -1.15 6.60
CA LEU A 96 -9.22 -1.85 7.56
C LEU A 96 -7.94 -2.30 6.85
N VAL A 97 -6.79 -1.86 7.34
CA VAL A 97 -5.48 -2.25 6.83
C VAL A 97 -4.73 -3.02 7.90
N ALA A 98 -4.13 -4.13 7.51
CA ALA A 98 -3.24 -4.93 8.33
C ALA A 98 -1.89 -5.03 7.62
N GLU A 99 -0.82 -4.54 8.24
CA GLU A 99 0.51 -4.59 7.66
C GLU A 99 1.56 -5.13 8.64
N ARG A 100 2.59 -5.76 8.09
CA ARG A 100 3.71 -6.28 8.86
C ARG A 100 5.02 -6.15 8.10
N TYR A 101 5.93 -5.37 8.66
CA TYR A 101 7.33 -5.34 8.26
C TYR A 101 8.15 -6.31 9.11
N ILE A 102 8.92 -7.17 8.46
CA ILE A 102 9.78 -8.18 9.08
C ILE A 102 11.21 -7.93 8.59
N PRO A 103 12.09 -7.33 9.41
CA PRO A 103 13.50 -7.21 9.06
C PRO A 103 14.15 -8.59 9.04
N THR A 104 15.07 -8.80 8.12
CA THR A 104 15.86 -10.04 7.97
C THR A 104 17.32 -9.71 7.69
N ASP A 105 18.21 -10.68 7.79
CA ASP A 105 19.64 -10.47 7.52
C ASP A 105 19.93 -10.10 6.06
N PHE A 106 19.08 -10.53 5.12
CA PHE A 106 19.21 -10.22 3.69
C PHE A 106 18.48 -8.93 3.29
N GLY A 107 17.56 -8.44 4.12
CA GLY A 107 16.77 -7.25 3.86
C GLY A 107 15.46 -7.24 4.63
N ASN A 108 14.33 -7.50 3.96
CA ASN A 108 13.02 -7.48 4.62
C ASN A 108 11.98 -8.32 3.91
N VAL A 109 10.92 -8.63 4.65
CA VAL A 109 9.63 -9.08 4.13
C VAL A 109 8.57 -8.08 4.57
N PHE A 110 7.73 -7.65 3.65
CA PHE A 110 6.59 -6.79 3.95
C PHE A 110 5.31 -7.49 3.49
N LEU A 111 4.32 -7.53 4.38
CA LEU A 111 3.01 -8.10 4.13
C LEU A 111 1.95 -7.02 4.37
N LEU A 112 0.96 -6.95 3.50
CA LEU A 112 -0.17 -6.04 3.61
C LEU A 112 -1.45 -6.73 3.20
N ALA A 113 -2.51 -6.49 3.96
CA ALA A 113 -3.88 -6.79 3.61
C ALA A 113 -4.72 -5.53 3.84
N ASP A 114 -5.59 -5.22 2.89
CA ASP A 114 -6.41 -4.03 2.85
C ASP A 114 -7.82 -4.46 2.51
N LEU A 115 -8.77 -4.14 3.39
CA LEU A 115 -10.18 -4.43 3.23
C LEU A 115 -10.92 -3.10 3.21
N ASN A 116 -11.79 -2.90 2.24
CA ASN A 116 -12.55 -1.68 2.07
C ASN A 116 -14.01 -2.04 1.79
N SER A 117 -14.93 -1.40 2.49
CA SER A 117 -16.36 -1.69 2.31
C SER A 117 -16.89 -1.18 0.98
N ILE A 118 -16.19 -0.21 0.35
CA ILE A 118 -16.53 0.33 -0.96
C ILE A 118 -16.29 -0.75 -2.02
N GLU A 119 -17.31 -1.05 -2.83
CA GLU A 119 -17.32 -2.14 -3.82
C GLU A 119 -16.92 -3.52 -3.26
N ASN A 120 -17.10 -3.72 -1.94
CA ASN A 120 -16.59 -4.89 -1.22
C ASN A 120 -15.12 -5.24 -1.55
N SER A 121 -14.30 -4.21 -1.78
CA SER A 121 -12.96 -4.37 -2.32
C SER A 121 -11.94 -4.85 -1.27
N TRP A 122 -10.99 -5.66 -1.73
CA TRP A 122 -9.87 -6.12 -0.94
C TRP A 122 -8.59 -6.19 -1.75
N PHE A 123 -7.44 -6.03 -1.08
CA PHE A 123 -6.12 -6.08 -1.68
C PHE A 123 -5.13 -6.73 -0.72
N VAL A 124 -4.27 -7.59 -1.26
CA VAL A 124 -3.18 -8.23 -0.53
C VAL A 124 -1.87 -8.08 -1.27
N LEU A 125 -0.78 -7.95 -0.51
CA LEU A 125 0.56 -7.78 -1.04
C LEU A 125 1.56 -8.52 -0.16
N ALA A 126 2.47 -9.23 -0.82
CA ALA A 126 3.68 -9.78 -0.22
C ALA A 126 4.89 -9.25 -0.99
N GLN A 127 5.81 -8.60 -0.28
CA GLN A 127 7.04 -8.07 -0.85
C GLN A 127 8.27 -8.65 -0.14
N LEU A 128 9.24 -9.08 -0.93
CA LEU A 128 10.56 -9.48 -0.49
C LEU A 128 11.57 -8.42 -0.91
N GLY A 129 12.24 -7.77 0.05
CA GLY A 129 13.29 -6.80 -0.20
C GLY A 129 14.68 -7.37 0.06
N LEU A 130 15.58 -7.21 -0.91
CA LEU A 130 17.01 -7.51 -0.80
C LEU A 130 17.79 -6.20 -0.62
N SER A 131 18.36 -5.97 0.57
CA SER A 131 19.10 -4.74 0.88
C SER A 131 20.31 -4.53 -0.02
N ARG A 132 20.94 -5.63 -0.46
CA ARG A 132 21.96 -5.65 -1.51
C ARG A 132 21.54 -6.71 -2.53
N PRO A 133 21.16 -6.34 -3.76
CA PRO A 133 21.53 -5.10 -4.45
C PRO A 133 20.53 -3.94 -4.36
N GLY A 134 19.57 -3.92 -3.43
CA GLY A 134 18.51 -2.90 -3.38
C GLY A 134 17.39 -3.19 -4.37
N VAL A 135 16.94 -4.44 -4.40
CA VAL A 135 15.87 -4.95 -5.27
C VAL A 135 14.74 -5.49 -4.41
N SER A 136 13.49 -5.23 -4.78
CA SER A 136 12.34 -5.92 -4.20
C SER A 136 11.55 -6.68 -5.26
N PHE A 137 10.90 -7.75 -4.80
CA PHE A 137 9.93 -8.53 -5.55
C PHE A 137 8.60 -8.40 -4.83
N GLU A 138 7.54 -8.14 -5.56
CA GLU A 138 6.21 -7.90 -5.01
C GLU A 138 5.21 -8.79 -5.76
N LEU A 139 4.45 -9.57 -5.01
CA LEU A 139 3.27 -10.26 -5.51
C LEU A 139 2.06 -9.62 -4.86
N SER A 140 1.10 -9.20 -5.66
CA SER A 140 -0.13 -8.59 -5.18
C SER A 140 -1.36 -9.13 -5.90
N HIS A 141 -2.48 -9.05 -5.22
CA HIS A 141 -3.78 -9.34 -5.79
C HIS A 141 -4.80 -8.38 -5.20
N GLY A 142 -5.65 -7.80 -6.03
CA GLY A 142 -6.77 -6.97 -5.60
C GLY A 142 -8.02 -7.35 -6.35
N GLU A 143 -9.15 -7.31 -5.66
CA GLU A 143 -10.47 -7.64 -6.20
C GLU A 143 -11.54 -6.70 -5.62
N SER A 144 -12.50 -6.33 -6.44
CA SER A 144 -13.73 -5.61 -6.12
C SER A 144 -14.87 -6.18 -6.98
N GLU A 145 -16.07 -5.61 -6.86
CA GLU A 145 -17.19 -5.95 -7.73
C GLU A 145 -16.91 -5.69 -9.23
N THR A 146 -15.98 -4.78 -9.54
CA THR A 146 -15.75 -4.22 -10.88
C THR A 146 -14.34 -4.50 -11.44
N TYR A 147 -13.40 -4.89 -10.58
CA TYR A 147 -11.99 -5.07 -10.94
C TYR A 147 -11.37 -6.25 -10.21
N SER A 148 -10.56 -7.05 -10.91
CA SER A 148 -9.74 -8.10 -10.31
C SER A 148 -8.40 -8.17 -11.05
N GLU A 149 -7.30 -8.17 -10.30
CA GLU A 149 -5.97 -8.26 -10.90
C GLU A 149 -4.96 -8.88 -9.94
N THR A 150 -4.22 -9.85 -10.46
CA THR A 150 -2.98 -10.36 -9.87
C THR A 150 -1.78 -9.73 -10.55
N SER A 151 -0.80 -9.27 -9.79
CA SER A 151 0.40 -8.66 -10.36
C SER A 151 1.68 -9.16 -9.70
N LEU A 152 2.73 -9.32 -10.52
CA LEU A 152 4.09 -9.55 -10.07
C LEU A 152 4.96 -8.36 -10.49
N ALA A 153 5.62 -7.73 -9.53
CA ALA A 153 6.50 -6.60 -9.77
C ALA A 153 7.93 -6.87 -9.27
N ILE A 154 8.89 -6.25 -9.94
CA ILE A 154 10.27 -6.12 -9.49
C ILE A 154 10.56 -4.63 -9.40
N ALA A 155 11.08 -4.18 -8.26
CA ALA A 155 11.53 -2.81 -8.07
C ALA A 155 13.03 -2.75 -7.84
N LYS A 156 13.72 -1.80 -8.47
CA LYS A 156 15.14 -1.52 -8.29
C LYS A 156 15.31 -0.10 -7.73
N ARG A 157 15.90 0.00 -6.55
CA ARG A 157 16.23 1.28 -5.92
C ARG A 157 17.40 1.97 -6.61
N PHE A 158 17.31 3.28 -6.76
CA PHE A 158 18.38 4.11 -7.31
C PHE A 158 19.41 4.48 -6.23
N GLY A 159 20.44 3.65 -6.06
CA GLY A 159 21.46 3.86 -5.03
C GLY A 159 20.82 3.96 -3.64
N ASP A 160 21.12 5.03 -2.92
CA ASP A 160 20.56 5.32 -1.59
C ASP A 160 19.30 6.22 -1.63
N SER A 161 18.73 6.46 -2.82
CA SER A 161 17.51 7.27 -2.99
C SER A 161 16.25 6.52 -2.47
N PRO A 162 15.22 7.23 -1.97
CA PRO A 162 13.91 6.63 -1.70
C PRO A 162 13.18 6.19 -2.99
N THR A 163 13.71 6.53 -4.17
CA THR A 163 13.08 6.24 -5.46
C THR A 163 13.51 4.90 -6.02
N SER A 164 12.56 4.16 -6.60
CA SER A 164 12.79 2.90 -7.30
C SER A 164 12.10 2.88 -8.66
N LEU A 165 12.75 2.25 -9.64
CA LEU A 165 12.13 1.87 -10.91
C LEU A 165 11.42 0.54 -10.73
N ARG A 166 10.19 0.44 -11.21
CA ARG A 166 9.36 -0.76 -11.15
C ARG A 166 9.10 -1.27 -12.56
N ALA A 167 9.07 -2.58 -12.70
CA ALA A 167 8.52 -3.24 -13.86
C ALA A 167 7.84 -4.53 -13.41
N GLY A 168 6.81 -4.94 -14.12
CA GLY A 168 6.06 -6.12 -13.71
C GLY A 168 5.10 -6.62 -14.76
N TYR A 169 4.30 -7.59 -14.37
CA TYR A 169 3.31 -8.23 -15.20
C TYR A 169 1.98 -8.31 -14.44
N ARG A 170 0.92 -7.89 -15.12
CA ARG A 170 -0.49 -8.04 -14.74
C ARG A 170 -1.00 -9.31 -15.39
N PHE A 171 -1.44 -10.28 -14.60
CA PHE A 171 -1.81 -11.61 -15.10
C PHE A 171 -3.21 -11.62 -15.72
N ASP A 172 -4.13 -10.81 -15.21
CA ASP A 172 -5.51 -10.77 -15.67
C ASP A 172 -5.62 -9.90 -16.94
N ALA A 173 -5.02 -8.70 -16.93
CA ALA A 173 -4.87 -7.88 -18.14
C ALA A 173 -3.87 -8.47 -19.16
N LYS A 174 -2.98 -9.38 -18.74
CA LYS A 174 -1.90 -9.99 -19.54
C LYS A 174 -0.89 -8.98 -20.10
N GLU A 175 -0.62 -7.93 -19.34
CA GLU A 175 0.20 -6.80 -19.77
C GLU A 175 1.45 -6.63 -18.92
N VAL A 176 2.50 -6.12 -19.56
CA VAL A 176 3.68 -5.63 -18.86
C VAL A 176 3.41 -4.19 -18.43
N PHE A 177 3.83 -3.84 -17.22
CA PHE A 177 3.83 -2.46 -16.77
C PHE A 177 5.23 -1.99 -16.39
N VAL A 178 5.42 -0.67 -16.44
CA VAL A 178 6.58 0.04 -15.91
C VAL A 178 6.11 1.14 -14.97
N GLY A 179 6.90 1.42 -13.96
CA GLY A 179 6.48 2.37 -12.94
C GLY A 179 7.62 2.96 -12.14
N LEU A 180 7.25 3.88 -11.26
CA LEU A 180 8.14 4.51 -10.30
C LEU A 180 7.49 4.46 -8.93
N SER A 181 8.31 4.28 -7.91
CA SER A 181 7.86 4.44 -6.53
C SER A 181 8.84 5.27 -5.72
N VAL A 182 8.33 6.09 -4.81
CA VAL A 182 9.08 6.81 -3.79
C VAL A 182 8.64 6.27 -2.43
N ASN A 183 9.57 5.83 -1.60
CA ASN A 183 9.28 5.30 -0.27
C ASN A 183 10.27 5.86 0.76
N THR A 184 9.76 6.60 1.75
CA THR A 184 10.55 7.21 2.82
C THR A 184 10.33 6.60 4.20
N PHE A 185 9.62 5.47 4.28
CA PHE A 185 9.38 4.73 5.52
C PHE A 185 10.63 4.00 6.03
#